data_AF-A0A450XIN7-F1
#
_entry.id   AF-A0A450XIN7-F1
#
_cell.length_a   1.000
_cell.length_b   1.000
_cell.length_c   1.000
_cell.angle_alpha   90.00
_cell.angle_beta   90.00
_cell.angle_gamma   90.00
#
_symmetry.space_group_name_H-M   'P 1'
#
loop_
_entity.id
_entity.type
_entity.pdbx_description
1 polymer ?
#
loop_
_entity_poly.entity_id
_entity_poly.type
_entity_poly.pdbx_seq_one_letter_code
_entity_poly.pdbx_strand_id
1 'polypeptide(L)'
;LLNAQRKTLPGKHFHQEGDMEIPWFSYLKLRERFGIGPDREVDVHGAAGLEHWVAESKWHRDRLVGIPPIEKLLEKVALVTKECDPDLVRPWFFSHSGFTPDAERFMTDKGVLWSTREDLDALLDHTGLRRLPDNI
;
A
#
# COMPACT_ATOMS: atom_id res chain seq x y z
N LEU A 1 -4.60 5.29 6.48
CA LEU A 1 -5.26 6.01 5.38
C LEU A 1 -6.47 6.83 5.82
N LEU A 2 -7.51 6.28 6.49
CA LEU A 2 -8.72 7.06 6.84
C LEU A 2 -8.45 8.34 7.66
N ASN A 3 -7.59 8.29 8.68
CA ASN A 3 -7.21 9.45 9.51
C ASN A 3 -6.23 10.42 8.83
N ALA A 4 -5.78 10.08 7.62
CA ALA A 4 -4.89 10.90 6.81
C ALA A 4 -5.59 11.60 5.63
N GLN A 5 -6.88 11.35 5.40
CA GLN A 5 -7.59 11.92 4.26
C GLN A 5 -7.50 13.45 4.23
N ARG A 6 -7.26 14.01 3.04
CA ARG A 6 -7.06 15.44 2.78
C ARG A 6 -5.88 16.05 3.54
N LYS A 7 -4.94 15.22 4.01
CA LYS A 7 -3.67 15.67 4.57
C LYS A 7 -2.56 15.43 3.56
N THR A 8 -1.57 16.31 3.61
CA THR A 8 -0.29 16.12 2.94
C THR A 8 0.64 15.36 3.89
N LEU A 9 1.12 14.19 3.46
CA LEU A 9 2.07 13.37 4.21
C LEU A 9 3.44 13.41 3.54
N PRO A 10 4.55 13.33 4.29
CA PRO A 10 5.88 13.26 3.70
C PRO A 10 6.02 12.04 2.78
N GLY A 11 6.34 12.25 1.50
CA GLY A 11 6.43 11.16 0.52
C GLY A 11 7.57 10.19 0.79
N LYS A 12 8.57 10.58 1.60
CA LYS A 12 9.64 9.69 2.07
C LYS A 12 9.12 8.41 2.75
N HIS A 13 7.95 8.45 3.38
CA HIS A 13 7.34 7.26 4.02
C HIS A 13 6.66 6.31 3.02
N PHE A 14 6.53 6.75 1.77
CA PHE A 14 6.07 5.98 0.62
C PHE A 14 7.21 5.75 -0.39
N HIS A 15 8.43 6.19 -0.04
CA HIS A 15 9.63 6.20 -0.88
C HIS A 15 9.41 6.93 -2.21
N GLN A 16 8.78 8.10 -2.13
CA GLN A 16 8.58 9.03 -3.24
C GLN A 16 9.32 10.35 -2.98
N GLU A 17 9.68 11.04 -4.07
CA GLU A 17 10.15 12.42 -4.00
C GLU A 17 8.99 13.38 -3.72
N GLY A 18 9.21 14.34 -2.84
CA GLY A 18 8.21 15.34 -2.46
C GLY A 18 7.18 14.81 -1.46
N ASP A 19 6.16 15.64 -1.18
CA ASP A 19 5.06 15.26 -0.31
C ASP A 19 3.89 14.67 -1.10
N MET A 20 3.11 13.81 -0.45
CA MET A 20 1.94 13.16 -1.05
C MET A 20 0.65 13.68 -0.43
N GLU A 21 -0.26 14.16 -1.27
CA GLU A 21 -1.63 14.43 -0.86
C GLU A 21 -2.42 13.12 -0.78
N ILE A 22 -2.98 12.83 0.41
CA ILE A 22 -3.84 11.67 0.59
C ILE A 22 -5.26 12.06 0.18
N PRO A 23 -5.88 11.35 -0.79
CA PRO A 23 -7.18 11.75 -1.28
C PRO A 23 -8.28 11.52 -0.24
N TRP A 24 -9.45 12.07 -0.53
CA TRP A 24 -10.67 11.72 0.19
C TRP A 24 -11.25 10.44 -0.40
N PHE A 25 -11.30 9.37 0.40
CA PHE A 25 -11.82 8.08 -0.03
C PHE A 25 -13.34 8.05 0.08
N SER A 26 -14.02 7.73 -1.02
CA SER A 26 -15.46 7.43 -1.03
C SER A 26 -15.76 6.12 -0.31
N TYR A 27 -14.84 5.16 -0.38
CA TYR A 27 -14.83 3.98 0.48
C TYR A 27 -13.41 3.48 0.75
N LEU A 28 -13.26 2.73 1.84
CA LEU A 28 -12.11 1.89 2.12
C LEU A 28 -12.61 0.53 2.61
N LYS A 29 -12.28 -0.52 1.87
CA LYS A 29 -12.62 -1.90 2.18
C LYS A 29 -11.37 -2.68 2.55
N LEU A 30 -11.53 -3.54 3.56
CA LEU A 30 -10.49 -4.47 3.97
C LEU A 30 -10.83 -5.84 3.39
N ARG A 31 -9.81 -6.56 2.91
CA ARG A 31 -9.93 -7.94 2.43
C ARG A 31 -10.99 -8.09 1.33
N GLU A 32 -11.04 -7.13 0.41
CA GLU A 32 -11.98 -7.17 -0.71
C GLU A 32 -11.53 -8.21 -1.74
N ARG A 33 -12.49 -8.95 -2.31
CA ARG A 33 -12.20 -10.04 -3.23
C ARG A 33 -12.70 -9.72 -4.64
N PHE A 34 -11.80 -9.82 -5.60
CA PHE A 34 -12.09 -9.61 -7.03
C PHE A 34 -12.18 -10.95 -7.77
N GLY A 35 -13.39 -11.49 -7.87
CA GLY A 35 -13.68 -12.76 -8.54
C GLY A 35 -13.42 -14.01 -7.70
N ILE A 36 -13.48 -15.17 -8.36
CA ILE A 36 -13.36 -16.50 -7.73
C ILE A 36 -11.94 -17.05 -8.00
N GLY A 37 -11.29 -17.59 -6.97
CA GLY A 37 -9.96 -18.23 -7.08
C GLY A 37 -8.98 -17.83 -5.97
N PRO A 38 -7.78 -18.47 -5.95
CA PRO A 38 -6.69 -18.08 -5.07
C PRO A 38 -6.16 -16.68 -5.44
N ASP A 39 -5.54 -15.99 -4.47
CA ASP A 39 -4.87 -14.70 -4.65
C ASP A 39 -5.77 -13.54 -5.19
N ARG A 40 -7.10 -13.67 -5.08
CA ARG A 40 -8.08 -12.64 -5.48
C ARG A 40 -8.43 -11.60 -4.41
N GLU A 41 -7.94 -11.81 -3.19
CA GLU A 41 -8.20 -10.93 -2.04
C GLU A 41 -7.14 -9.85 -1.97
N VAL A 42 -7.57 -8.59 -1.86
CA VAL A 42 -6.72 -7.41 -1.63
C VAL A 42 -6.84 -7.02 -0.17
N ASP A 43 -5.71 -6.84 0.53
CA ASP A 43 -5.73 -6.47 1.95
C ASP A 43 -6.48 -5.16 2.20
N VAL A 44 -6.21 -4.12 1.39
CA VAL A 44 -6.92 -2.84 1.43
C VAL A 44 -7.22 -2.36 0.02
N HIS A 45 -8.49 -2.03 -0.23
CA HIS A 45 -8.92 -1.34 -1.43
C HIS A 45 -9.64 -0.04 -1.05
N GLY A 46 -9.12 1.09 -1.50
CA GLY A 46 -9.74 2.40 -1.30
C GLY A 46 -10.04 3.07 -2.64
N ALA A 47 -11.22 3.63 -2.82
CA ALA A 47 -11.53 4.44 -4.00
C ALA A 47 -11.72 5.90 -3.62
N ALA A 48 -11.23 6.80 -4.47
CA ALA A 48 -11.32 8.24 -4.36
C ALA A 48 -11.61 8.85 -5.74
N GLY A 49 -12.90 8.83 -6.12
CA GLY A 49 -13.29 9.20 -7.48
C GLY A 49 -12.72 8.21 -8.49
N LEU A 50 -11.92 8.69 -9.44
CA LEU A 50 -11.26 7.89 -10.47
C LEU A 50 -9.86 7.38 -10.04
N GLU A 51 -9.41 7.71 -8.83
CA GLU A 51 -8.18 7.17 -8.24
C GLU A 51 -8.51 6.03 -7.27
N HIS A 52 -7.86 4.87 -7.45
CA HIS A 52 -7.99 3.71 -6.57
C HIS A 52 -6.65 3.38 -5.91
N TRP A 53 -6.67 2.96 -4.65
CA TRP A 53 -5.52 2.48 -3.90
C TRP A 53 -5.68 0.99 -3.63
N VAL A 54 -4.66 0.22 -4.00
CA VAL A 54 -4.61 -1.24 -3.81
C VAL A 54 -3.39 -1.53 -2.96
N ALA A 55 -3.60 -2.06 -1.76
CA ALA A 55 -2.50 -2.32 -0.85
C ALA A 55 -2.45 -3.75 -0.35
N GLU A 56 -1.21 -4.20 -0.10
CA GLU A 56 -0.87 -5.51 0.46
C GLU A 56 0.10 -5.34 1.63
N SER A 57 0.06 -6.27 2.57
CA SER A 57 0.86 -6.24 3.78
C SER A 57 1.57 -7.57 4.06
N LYS A 58 2.81 -7.49 4.55
CA LYS A 58 3.56 -8.63 5.09
C LYS A 58 4.13 -8.29 6.47
N TRP A 59 3.85 -9.16 7.44
CA TRP A 59 4.16 -8.94 8.86
C TRP A 59 5.29 -9.83 9.39
N HIS A 60 6.06 -10.47 8.51
CA HIS A 60 7.22 -11.26 8.93
C HIS A 60 8.27 -10.35 9.56
N ARG A 61 8.84 -10.78 10.70
CA ARG A 61 9.84 -10.02 11.49
C ARG A 61 11.29 -10.39 11.17
N ASP A 62 11.49 -11.53 10.55
CA ASP A 62 12.77 -12.20 10.33
C ASP A 62 13.13 -12.31 8.84
N ARG A 63 12.30 -11.76 7.95
CA ARG A 63 12.45 -11.95 6.51
C ARG A 63 12.08 -10.71 5.71
N LEU A 64 13.00 -10.31 4.83
CA LEU A 64 12.76 -9.30 3.81
C LEU A 64 11.86 -9.84 2.69
N VAL A 65 10.98 -8.97 2.19
CA VAL A 65 10.12 -9.27 1.04
C VAL A 65 10.93 -9.12 -0.26
N GLY A 66 10.91 -10.16 -1.10
CA GLY A 66 11.47 -10.12 -2.45
C GLY A 66 10.45 -9.71 -3.51
N ILE A 67 10.82 -9.84 -4.78
CA ILE A 67 10.00 -9.46 -5.94
C ILE A 67 8.66 -10.24 -6.06
N PRO A 68 8.58 -11.57 -5.85
CA PRO A 68 7.36 -12.31 -6.21
C PRO A 68 6.08 -11.86 -5.50
N PRO A 69 6.08 -11.51 -4.19
CA PRO A 69 4.93 -10.87 -3.57
C PRO A 69 4.50 -9.55 -4.21
N ILE A 70 5.44 -8.74 -4.71
CA ILE A 70 5.17 -7.45 -5.35
C ILE A 70 4.53 -7.68 -6.73
N GLU A 71 4.98 -8.70 -7.48
CA GLU A 71 4.33 -9.10 -8.73
C GLU A 71 2.86 -9.49 -8.50
N LYS A 72 2.58 -10.23 -7.41
CA LYS A 72 1.19 -10.54 -7.03
C LYS A 72 0.36 -9.30 -6.70
N LEU A 73 0.95 -8.26 -6.09
CA LEU A 73 0.26 -6.98 -5.90
C LEU A 73 -0.09 -6.35 -7.25
N LEU A 74 0.84 -6.36 -8.22
CA LEU A 74 0.60 -5.82 -9.56
C LEU A 74 -0.46 -6.63 -10.34
N GLU A 75 -0.52 -7.94 -10.16
CA GLU A 75 -1.62 -8.76 -10.68
C GLU A 75 -2.97 -8.32 -10.09
N LYS A 76 -3.03 -8.06 -8.78
CA LYS A 76 -4.23 -7.54 -8.11
C LYS A 76 -4.63 -6.15 -8.61
N VAL A 77 -3.65 -5.27 -8.83
CA VAL A 77 -3.86 -3.96 -9.48
C VAL A 77 -4.53 -4.14 -10.84
N ALA A 78 -4.02 -5.04 -11.68
CA ALA A 78 -4.61 -5.31 -13.00
C ALA A 78 -6.06 -5.82 -12.91
N LEU A 79 -6.40 -6.59 -11.87
CA LEU A 79 -7.79 -7.01 -11.62
C LEU A 79 -8.69 -5.84 -11.23
N VAL A 80 -8.25 -5.00 -10.30
CA VAL A 80 -9.01 -3.81 -9.89
C VAL A 80 -9.21 -2.87 -11.08
N THR A 81 -8.16 -2.66 -11.90
CA THR A 81 -8.27 -1.87 -13.12
C THR A 81 -9.33 -2.42 -14.05
N LYS A 82 -9.35 -3.74 -14.28
CA LYS A 82 -10.32 -4.38 -15.16
C LYS A 82 -11.76 -4.31 -14.64
N GLU A 83 -11.97 -4.51 -13.34
CA GLU A 83 -13.31 -4.64 -12.75
C GLU A 83 -13.92 -3.29 -12.35
N CYS A 84 -13.10 -2.28 -12.04
CA CYS A 84 -13.55 -0.98 -11.57
C CYS A 84 -13.32 0.18 -12.55
N ASP A 85 -12.50 -0.02 -13.58
CA ASP A 85 -12.15 0.98 -14.60
C ASP A 85 -11.74 2.38 -14.05
N PRO A 86 -10.79 2.45 -13.09
CA PRO A 86 -10.27 3.73 -12.60
C PRO A 86 -9.26 4.35 -13.57
N ASP A 87 -9.19 5.68 -13.60
CA ASP A 87 -8.17 6.43 -14.37
C ASP A 87 -6.75 6.21 -13.80
N LEU A 88 -6.64 5.98 -12.49
CA LEU A 88 -5.38 5.78 -11.80
C LEU A 88 -5.51 4.72 -10.70
N VAL A 89 -4.54 3.81 -10.64
CA VAL A 89 -4.36 2.89 -9.50
C VAL A 89 -3.01 3.15 -8.83
N ARG A 90 -3.03 3.37 -7.51
CA ARG A 90 -1.85 3.48 -6.65
C ARG A 90 -1.61 2.16 -5.90
N PRO A 91 -0.66 1.33 -6.36
CA PRO A 91 -0.20 0.20 -5.57
C PRO A 91 0.60 0.66 -4.35
N TRP A 92 0.33 0.06 -3.19
CA TRP A 92 1.08 0.31 -1.96
C TRP A 92 1.42 -0.99 -1.23
N PHE A 93 2.71 -1.24 -0.97
CA PHE A 93 3.15 -2.45 -0.27
C PHE A 93 3.74 -2.11 1.10
N PHE A 94 3.15 -2.66 2.16
CA PHE A 94 3.73 -2.62 3.50
C PHE A 94 4.50 -3.90 3.84
N SER A 95 5.73 -3.76 4.35
CA SER A 95 6.50 -4.88 4.92
C SER A 95 7.04 -4.52 6.30
N HIS A 96 6.80 -5.35 7.31
CA HIS A 96 7.29 -5.12 8.67
C HIS A 96 8.82 -5.09 8.71
N SER A 97 9.49 -6.12 8.18
CA SER A 97 10.96 -6.18 8.12
C SER A 97 11.59 -5.42 6.95
N GLY A 98 10.77 -4.91 6.02
CA GLY A 98 11.25 -4.25 4.80
C GLY A 98 11.42 -5.19 3.61
N PHE A 99 12.21 -4.75 2.64
CA PHE A 99 12.31 -5.34 1.31
C PHE A 99 13.77 -5.63 0.97
N THR A 100 14.01 -6.55 0.04
CA THR A 100 15.37 -6.72 -0.50
C THR A 100 15.72 -5.54 -1.40
N PRO A 101 17.02 -5.17 -1.56
CA PRO A 101 17.41 -4.07 -2.45
C PRO A 101 16.90 -4.24 -3.89
N ASP A 102 16.82 -5.47 -4.38
CA ASP A 102 16.27 -5.77 -5.71
C ASP A 102 14.76 -5.49 -5.78
N ALA A 103 14.04 -5.78 -4.71
CA ALA A 103 12.62 -5.50 -4.58
C ALA A 103 12.33 -4.00 -4.47
N GLU A 104 13.15 -3.25 -3.73
CA GLU A 104 13.06 -1.78 -3.65
C GLU A 104 13.23 -1.14 -5.03
N ARG A 105 14.29 -1.52 -5.76
CA ARG A 105 14.50 -1.03 -7.13
C ARG A 105 13.34 -1.41 -8.05
N PHE A 106 12.87 -2.65 -7.96
CA PHE A 106 11.73 -3.11 -8.75
C PHE A 106 10.45 -2.31 -8.46
N MET A 107 10.16 -2.00 -7.20
CA MET A 107 9.02 -1.17 -6.82
C MET A 107 9.14 0.25 -7.35
N THR A 108 10.33 0.86 -7.22
CA THR A 108 10.60 2.19 -7.79
C THR A 108 10.37 2.22 -9.29
N ASP A 109 10.94 1.25 -10.03
CA ASP A 109 10.78 1.15 -11.49
C ASP A 109 9.32 0.94 -11.92
N LYS A 110 8.50 0.31 -11.08
CA LYS A 110 7.08 0.04 -11.34
C LYS A 110 6.13 1.09 -10.76
N GLY A 111 6.63 2.12 -10.08
CA GLY A 111 5.80 3.11 -9.41
C GLY A 111 4.96 2.54 -8.26
N VAL A 112 5.45 1.48 -7.61
CA VAL A 112 4.83 0.90 -6.41
C VAL A 112 5.30 1.69 -5.20
N LEU A 113 4.35 2.29 -4.49
CA LEU A 113 4.60 2.89 -3.19
C LEU A 113 4.95 1.78 -2.20
N TRP A 114 5.83 2.03 -1.25
CA TRP A 114 6.10 1.05 -0.21
C TRP A 114 6.39 1.70 1.13
N SER A 115 6.22 0.94 2.21
CA SER A 115 6.49 1.41 3.57
C SER A 115 7.03 0.27 4.41
N THR A 116 8.03 0.57 5.23
CA THR A 116 8.50 -0.31 6.30
C THR A 116 7.69 -0.11 7.58
N ARG A 117 7.99 -0.89 8.63
CA ARG A 117 7.49 -0.64 9.98
C ARG A 117 7.78 0.79 10.45
N GLU A 118 9.01 1.26 10.24
CA GLU A 118 9.44 2.60 10.68
C GLU A 118 8.66 3.70 9.94
N ASP A 119 8.45 3.52 8.63
CA ASP A 119 7.64 4.43 7.82
C ASP A 119 6.19 4.49 8.30
N LEU A 120 5.61 3.33 8.58
CA LEU A 120 4.23 3.25 9.04
C LEU A 120 4.07 3.87 10.44
N ASP A 121 5.01 3.66 11.35
CA ASP A 121 4.98 4.30 12.67
C ASP A 121 5.09 5.84 12.55
N ALA A 122 5.91 6.35 11.64
CA ALA A 122 5.99 7.78 11.38
C ALA A 122 4.67 8.33 10.77
N LEU A 123 4.05 7.60 9.85
CA LEU A 123 2.73 7.95 9.30
C LEU A 123 1.63 7.97 10.39
N LEU A 124 1.70 7.05 11.36
CA LEU A 124 0.79 7.03 12.51
C LEU A 124 0.98 8.26 13.40
N ASP A 125 2.23 8.65 13.68
CA ASP A 125 2.52 9.88 14.42
C ASP A 125 1.95 11.13 13.73
N HIS A 126 2.15 11.25 12.41
CA HIS A 126 1.59 12.35 11.60
C HIS A 126 0.05 12.41 11.62
N THR A 127 -0.60 11.30 11.92
CA THR A 127 -2.07 11.21 11.95
C THR A 127 -2.64 11.26 13.36
N GLY A 128 -1.80 11.41 14.40
CA GLY A 128 -2.22 11.40 15.80
C GLY A 128 -2.68 10.03 16.28
N LEU A 129 -2.29 8.96 15.60
CA LEU A 129 -2.61 7.59 15.95
C LEU A 129 -1.49 6.96 16.76
N ARG A 130 -1.86 5.95 17.55
CA ARG A 130 -0.87 5.15 18.28
C ARG A 130 -0.04 4.33 17.28
N ARG A 131 1.28 4.33 17.48
CA ARG A 131 2.23 3.42 16.82
C ARG A 131 1.82 1.96 16.98
N LEU A 132 2.33 1.12 16.08
CA LEU A 132 2.09 -0.31 16.15
C LEU A 132 2.69 -0.91 17.44
N PRO A 133 2.09 -1.99 17.98
CA PRO A 133 2.64 -2.67 19.14
C PRO A 133 3.95 -3.40 18.78
N ASP A 134 4.87 -3.47 19.74
CA ASP A 134 6.12 -4.22 19.58
C ASP A 134 5.91 -5.73 19.72
N ASN A 135 4.83 -6.15 20.37
CA ASN A 135 4.56 -7.54 20.77
C ASN A 135 3.16 -8.01 20.30
N ILE A 136 3.10 -8.66 19.13
CA ILE A 136 2.05 -9.59 18.67
C ILE A 136 2.77 -10.72 17.96
#